data_AF-A0A699T9B7-F1
#
_entry.id   AF-A0A699T9B7-F1
#
_cell.length_a   1.000
_cell.length_b   1.000
_cell.length_c   1.000
_cell.angle_alpha   90.00
_cell.angle_beta   90.00
_cell.angle_gamma   90.00
#
_symmetry.space_group_name_H-M   'P 1'
#
loop_
_entity.id
_entity.type
_entity.pdbx_description
1 polymer ?
#
loop_
_entity_poly.entity_id
_entity_poly.type
_entity_poly.pdbx_seq_one_letter_code
_entity_poly.pdbx_strand_id
1 'polypeptide(L)'
;MGLWYTKDSGFELTGFSDADYTGCKDTFMSTSGRAQFLGEKLVSWSSKKQDYTALSTAEAEYVSLSACYAQVLWMRTQLTDYGFHFNKIPIYCDLKSAIAISCNLV
;
A
#
# COMPACT_ATOMS: atom_id res chain seq x y z
N MET A 1 18.01 2.64 -18.24
CA MET A 1 18.13 1.47 -17.35
C MET A 1 16.76 0.84 -17.22
N GLY A 2 16.59 -0.42 -17.59
CA GLY A 2 15.30 -1.12 -17.52
C GLY A 2 15.36 -2.31 -16.56
N LEU A 3 14.27 -2.57 -15.84
CA LEU A 3 14.10 -3.84 -15.13
C LEU A 3 13.58 -4.89 -16.11
N TRP A 4 14.25 -6.05 -16.15
CA TRP A 4 13.83 -7.20 -16.94
C TRP A 4 12.97 -8.13 -16.09
N TYR A 5 11.79 -8.47 -16.60
CA TYR A 5 10.90 -9.45 -16.00
C TYR A 5 10.64 -10.58 -16.99
N THR A 6 10.86 -11.80 -16.55
CA THR A 6 10.61 -13.03 -17.32
C THR A 6 9.11 -13.28 -17.42
N LYS A 7 8.59 -13.49 -18.64
CA LYS A 7 7.16 -13.72 -18.90
C LYS A 7 6.55 -14.89 -18.10
N ASP A 8 7.37 -15.87 -17.71
CA ASP A 8 6.96 -17.14 -17.09
C ASP A 8 6.91 -17.13 -15.54
N SER A 9 7.53 -16.15 -14.89
CA SER A 9 7.40 -16.01 -13.43
C SER A 9 6.05 -15.37 -13.15
N GLY A 10 5.17 -16.02 -12.38
CA GLY A 10 3.87 -15.47 -11.98
C GLY A 10 3.98 -13.99 -11.59
N PHE A 11 3.42 -13.10 -12.41
CA PHE A 11 3.44 -11.66 -12.17
C PHE A 11 2.34 -11.31 -11.17
N GLU A 12 2.50 -11.66 -9.90
CA GLU A 12 1.49 -11.26 -8.91
C GLU A 12 1.80 -9.85 -8.39
N LEU A 13 0.92 -8.89 -8.65
CA LEU A 13 1.01 -7.58 -8.01
C LEU A 13 0.50 -7.74 -6.57
N THR A 14 1.31 -7.33 -5.59
CA THR A 14 0.96 -7.37 -4.16
C THR A 14 1.33 -6.05 -3.49
N GLY A 15 0.44 -5.54 -2.63
CA GLY A 15 0.69 -4.35 -1.82
C GLY A 15 0.84 -4.68 -0.33
N PHE A 16 1.68 -3.92 0.36
CA PHE A 16 1.81 -3.91 1.80
C PHE A 16 1.68 -2.47 2.29
N SER A 17 0.95 -2.31 3.39
CA SER A 17 0.73 -1.05 4.08
C SER A 17 1.00 -1.23 5.56
N ASP A 18 1.66 -0.26 6.15
CA ASP A 18 1.97 -0.18 7.57
C ASP A 18 1.85 1.29 8.01
N ALA A 19 1.55 1.53 9.28
CA ALA A 19 1.62 2.87 9.85
C ALA A 19 2.07 2.83 11.30
N ASP A 20 3.08 3.65 11.62
CA ASP A 20 3.39 3.93 13.01
C ASP A 20 2.45 5.00 13.57
N TYR A 21 1.87 4.75 14.74
CA TYR A 21 1.17 5.78 15.50
C TYR A 21 2.18 6.42 16.46
N THR A 22 2.14 7.75 16.57
CA THR A 22 3.00 8.55 17.49
C THR A 22 4.51 8.32 17.37
N GLY A 23 5.00 7.96 16.17
CA GLY A 23 6.45 7.77 15.92
C GLY A 23 7.29 9.05 16.08
N CYS A 24 6.69 10.24 15.87
CA CYS A 24 7.37 11.54 16.00
C CYS A 24 6.91 12.29 17.26
N LYS A 25 7.73 12.30 18.32
CA LYS A 25 7.42 12.99 19.59
C LYS A 25 7.23 14.50 19.47
N ASP A 26 7.81 15.11 18.44
CA ASP A 26 7.77 16.57 18.26
C ASP A 26 6.46 17.05 17.61
N THR A 27 5.81 16.21 16.80
CA THR A 27 4.57 16.61 16.08
C THR A 27 3.40 15.68 16.31
N PHE A 28 3.58 14.56 17.04
CA PHE A 28 2.60 13.49 17.24
C PHE A 28 2.05 12.88 15.94
N MET A 29 2.69 13.13 14.82
CA MET A 29 2.23 12.64 13.51
C MET A 29 2.69 11.21 13.29
N SER A 30 1.82 10.46 12.64
CA SER A 30 2.06 9.07 12.24
C SER A 30 2.92 9.02 10.98
N THR A 31 3.61 7.91 10.76
CA THR A 31 4.41 7.65 9.56
C THR A 31 3.80 6.47 8.82
N SER A 32 3.44 6.70 7.56
CA SER A 32 2.92 5.66 6.67
C SER A 32 4.06 4.96 5.93
N GLY A 33 4.14 3.65 6.08
CA GLY A 33 4.94 2.75 5.28
C GLY A 33 4.11 2.06 4.20
N ARG A 34 4.65 1.94 2.99
CA ARG A 34 4.06 1.10 1.94
C ARG A 34 5.12 0.46 1.08
N ALA A 35 4.84 -0.73 0.59
CA ALA A 35 5.66 -1.47 -0.35
C ALA A 35 4.78 -2.18 -1.38
N GLN A 36 5.17 -2.16 -2.66
CA GLN A 36 4.48 -2.84 -3.75
C GLN A 36 5.47 -3.77 -4.45
N PHE A 37 5.05 -5.01 -4.63
CA PHE A 37 5.82 -6.08 -5.25
C PHE A 37 5.16 -6.52 -6.55
N LEU A 38 5.99 -6.89 -7.52
CA LEU A 38 5.57 -7.57 -8.74
C LEU A 38 6.28 -8.93 -8.80
N GLY A 39 5.55 -10.00 -8.52
CA GLY A 39 6.13 -11.26 -8.10
C GLY A 39 6.94 -11.06 -6.81
N GLU A 40 8.16 -11.56 -6.76
CA GLU A 40 9.05 -11.41 -5.59
C GLU A 40 9.88 -10.11 -5.63
N LYS A 41 9.69 -9.25 -6.62
CA LYS A 41 10.51 -8.05 -6.83
C LYS A 41 9.84 -6.82 -6.27
N LEU A 42 10.52 -6.09 -5.38
CA LEU A 42 10.07 -4.79 -4.88
C LEU A 42 10.19 -3.74 -6.00
N VAL A 43 9.06 -3.15 -6.39
CA VAL A 43 8.99 -2.19 -7.50
C VAL A 43 8.70 -0.76 -7.06
N SER A 44 8.08 -0.59 -5.90
CA SER A 44 7.82 0.71 -5.30
C SER A 44 7.76 0.58 -3.78
N TRP A 45 8.31 1.56 -3.08
CA TRP A 45 8.20 1.67 -1.62
C TRP A 45 8.25 3.13 -1.22
N SER A 46 7.67 3.44 -0.06
CA SER A 46 7.87 4.73 0.57
C SER A 46 7.62 4.65 2.07
N SER A 47 8.34 5.45 2.83
CA SER A 47 8.01 5.79 4.22
C SER A 47 7.81 7.31 4.26
N LYS A 48 6.59 7.76 4.56
CA LYS A 48 6.24 9.19 4.57
C LYS A 48 5.50 9.52 5.85
N LYS A 49 5.92 10.61 6.52
CA LYS A 49 5.16 11.25 7.58
C LYS A 49 3.79 11.71 7.06
N GLN A 50 2.74 11.39 7.79
CA GLN A 50 1.37 11.79 7.45
C GLN A 50 1.22 13.31 7.57
N ASP A 51 0.44 13.90 6.67
CA ASP A 51 0.23 15.35 6.62
C ASP A 51 -0.69 15.84 7.77
N TYR A 52 -1.37 14.91 8.45
CA TYR A 52 -2.23 15.19 9.60
C TYR A 52 -1.93 14.26 10.77
N THR A 53 -2.28 14.72 11.97
CA THR A 53 -2.19 13.94 13.19
C THR A 53 -3.38 13.00 13.27
N ALA A 54 -3.13 11.70 13.06
CA ALA A 54 -4.12 10.67 13.33
C ALA A 54 -4.51 10.69 14.82
N LEU A 55 -5.80 10.49 15.12
CA LEU A 55 -6.32 10.44 16.49
C LEU A 55 -6.26 9.03 17.08
N SER A 56 -5.98 8.03 16.24
CA SER A 56 -5.80 6.64 16.65
C SER A 56 -4.88 5.88 15.69
N THR A 57 -4.35 4.74 16.14
CA THR A 57 -3.64 3.79 15.28
C THR A 57 -4.51 3.29 14.12
N ALA A 58 -5.82 3.10 14.36
CA ALA A 58 -6.74 2.65 13.33
C ALA A 58 -6.92 3.66 12.20
N GLU A 59 -6.97 4.95 12.56
CA GLU A 59 -6.98 6.03 11.57
C GLU A 59 -5.64 6.07 10.82
N ALA A 60 -4.49 6.09 11.52
CA ALA A 60 -3.18 6.12 10.88
C ALA A 60 -3.00 4.99 9.85
N GLU A 61 -3.41 3.77 10.22
CA GLU A 61 -3.35 2.58 9.36
C GLU A 61 -4.32 2.66 8.18
N TYR A 62 -5.56 3.10 8.40
CA TYR A 62 -6.53 3.30 7.31
C TYR A 62 -6.01 4.28 6.25
N VAL A 63 -5.32 5.33 6.70
CA VAL A 63 -4.74 6.36 5.83
C VAL A 63 -3.61 5.80 5.00
N SER A 64 -2.69 5.07 5.64
CA SER A 64 -1.64 4.34 4.94
C SER A 64 -2.21 3.35 3.91
N LEU A 65 -3.23 2.59 4.31
CA LEU A 65 -3.89 1.60 3.48
C LEU A 65 -4.56 2.24 2.25
N SER A 66 -5.22 3.39 2.43
CA SER A 66 -5.85 4.13 1.35
C SER A 66 -4.82 4.66 0.33
N ALA A 67 -3.67 5.14 0.80
CA ALA A 67 -2.57 5.60 -0.04
C ALA A 67 -1.88 4.43 -0.76
N CYS A 68 -1.77 3.26 -0.13
CA CYS A 68 -1.29 2.04 -0.77
C CYS A 68 -2.27 1.56 -1.85
N TYR A 69 -3.57 1.57 -1.58
CA TYR A 69 -4.60 1.19 -2.53
C TYR A 69 -4.58 2.06 -3.78
N ALA A 70 -4.47 3.39 -3.63
CA ALA A 70 -4.35 4.31 -4.76
C ALA A 70 -3.12 4.01 -5.64
N GLN A 71 -1.98 3.70 -5.01
CA GLN A 71 -0.75 3.33 -5.73
C GLN A 71 -0.92 2.02 -6.51
N VAL A 72 -1.50 1.01 -5.87
CA VAL A 72 -1.78 -0.29 -6.49
C VAL A 72 -2.75 -0.14 -7.66
N LEU A 73 -3.79 0.69 -7.51
CA LEU A 73 -4.75 0.97 -8.58
C LEU A 73 -4.06 1.64 -9.78
N TRP A 74 -3.19 2.62 -9.53
CA TRP A 74 -2.40 3.25 -10.59
C TRP A 74 -1.52 2.23 -11.32
N MET A 75 -0.80 1.38 -10.57
CA MET A 75 0.03 0.32 -11.15
C MET A 75 -0.79 -0.68 -11.97
N ARG A 76 -1.97 -1.08 -11.48
CA ARG A 76 -2.89 -1.98 -12.20
C ARG A 76 -3.30 -1.38 -13.55
N THR A 77 -3.67 -0.11 -13.58
CA THR A 77 -4.05 0.58 -14.82
C THR A 77 -2.88 0.58 -15.82
N GLN A 78 -1.68 0.96 -15.36
CA GLN A 78 -0.48 0.95 -16.21
C GLN A 78 -0.15 -0.45 -16.73
N LEU A 79 -0.23 -1.48 -15.88
CA LEU A 79 0.03 -2.86 -16.30
C LEU A 79 -1.05 -3.39 -17.27
N THR A 80 -2.28 -2.92 -17.14
CA THR A 80 -3.36 -3.23 -18.08
C THR A 80 -3.06 -2.67 -19.47
N ASP A 81 -2.50 -1.46 -19.57
CA ASP A 81 -2.06 -0.87 -20.84
C ASP A 81 -0.94 -1.69 -21.51
N TYR A 82 -0.13 -2.40 -20.71
CA TYR A 82 0.90 -3.35 -21.20
C TYR A 82 0.35 -4.76 -21.48
N GLY A 83 -0.96 -5.00 -21.33
CA GLY A 83 -1.61 -6.30 -21.58
C GLY A 83 -1.61 -7.27 -20.39
N PHE A 84 -1.23 -6.83 -19.19
CA PHE A 84 -1.31 -7.62 -17.96
C PHE A 84 -2.60 -7.30 -17.21
N HIS A 85 -3.49 -8.29 -17.10
CA HIS A 85 -4.78 -8.11 -16.44
C HIS A 85 -4.79 -8.76 -15.06
N PHE A 86 -4.95 -7.94 -14.02
CA PHE A 86 -5.13 -8.39 -12.64
C PHE A 86 -6.58 -8.24 -12.22
N ASN A 87 -7.22 -9.34 -11.83
CA ASN A 87 -8.60 -9.35 -11.34
C ASN A 87 -8.69 -9.10 -9.82
N LYS A 88 -7.74 -9.65 -9.07
CA LYS A 88 -7.62 -9.48 -7.62
C LYS A 88 -6.16 -9.19 -7.31
N ILE A 89 -5.95 -8.19 -6.46
CA ILE A 89 -4.63 -7.77 -6.00
C ILE A 89 -4.70 -7.76 -4.48
N PRO A 90 -3.96 -8.64 -3.78
CA PRO A 90 -3.92 -8.61 -2.33
C PRO A 90 -3.20 -7.35 -1.85
N ILE A 91 -3.77 -6.71 -0.83
CA ILE A 91 -3.13 -5.66 -0.05
C ILE A 91 -3.12 -6.11 1.40
N TYR A 92 -1.93 -6.23 1.98
CA TYR A 92 -1.72 -6.64 3.36
C TYR A 92 -1.52 -5.42 4.26
N CYS A 93 -2.13 -5.47 5.45
CA CYS A 93 -2.01 -4.48 6.51
C CYS A 93 -2.17 -5.20 7.85
N ASP A 94 -1.40 -4.80 8.85
CA ASP A 94 -1.30 -5.53 10.12
C ASP A 94 -2.50 -5.29 11.05
N LEU A 95 -3.16 -4.13 10.90
CA LEU A 95 -4.26 -3.75 11.78
C LEU A 95 -5.63 -4.26 11.29
N LYS A 96 -6.13 -5.33 11.92
CA LYS A 96 -7.45 -5.92 11.65
C LYS A 96 -8.60 -4.92 11.73
N SER A 97 -8.52 -3.90 12.59
CA SER A 97 -9.54 -2.85 12.67
C SER A 97 -9.50 -1.89 11.49
N ALA A 98 -8.33 -1.61 10.90
CA ALA A 98 -8.24 -0.82 9.67
C ALA A 98 -8.89 -1.56 8.48
N ILE A 99 -8.69 -2.89 8.41
CA ILE A 99 -9.37 -3.76 7.44
C ILE A 99 -10.89 -3.69 7.66
N ALA A 100 -11.36 -3.83 8.91
CA ALA A 100 -12.78 -3.77 9.23
C ALA A 100 -13.42 -2.40 8.88
N ILE A 101 -12.70 -1.29 9.07
CA ILE A 101 -13.16 0.05 8.65
C ILE A 101 -13.20 0.15 7.12
N SER A 102 -12.17 -0.34 6.42
CA SER A 102 -12.14 -0.30 4.95
C SER A 102 -13.27 -1.10 4.28
N CYS A 103 -13.77 -2.15 4.95
CA CYS A 103 -14.88 -2.96 4.48
C CYS A 103 -16.25 -2.50 5.01
N ASN A 104 -16.31 -1.57 5.96
CA ASN A 104 -17.54 -0.91 6.38
C ASN A 104 -17.74 0.35 5.51
N LEU A 105 -18.20 0.15 4.27
CA LEU A 105 -18.94 1.22 3.61
C LEU A 105 -20.29 1.35 4.34
N VAL A 106 -20.52 2.52 4.95
CA VAL A 106 -21.88 3.02 5.22
C VAL A 106 -22.57 3.29 3.89
#